data_AF-A0A835LVZ4-F1
#
_entry.id   AF-A0A835LVZ4-F1
#
_cell.length_a   1.000
_cell.length_b   1.000
_cell.length_c   1.000
_cell.angle_alpha   90.00
_cell.angle_beta   90.00
_cell.angle_gamma   90.00
#
_symmetry.space_group_name_H-M   'P 1'
#
loop_
_entity.id
_entity.type
_entity.pdbx_description
1 polymer ?
#
loop_
_entity_poly.entity_id
_entity_poly.type
_entity_poly.pdbx_seq_one_letter_code
_entity_poly.pdbx_strand_id
1 'polypeptide(L)' 'MEKAAWEFAKNTGLDVVVIHPGSVLGPIIIPPLLNASMIMLLLLLEGSTEEYGHFYMGPIHVKDMAPCSNYVI' A
#
# COMPACT_ATOMS: atom_id res chain seq x y z
N MET A 1 -12.83 -5.60 -5.02
CA MET A 1 -12.59 -4.24 -5.55
C MET A 1 -11.93 -4.28 -6.91
N GLU A 2 -10.75 -4.89 -7.04
CA GLU A 2 -10.00 -4.92 -8.32
C GLU A 2 -10.77 -5.58 -9.48
N LYS A 3 -11.39 -6.74 -9.27
CA LYS A 3 -12.20 -7.42 -10.29
C LYS A 3 -13.33 -6.52 -10.84
N ALA A 4 -13.97 -5.74 -9.97
CA ALA A 4 -15.04 -4.82 -10.37
C ALA A 4 -14.49 -3.62 -11.17
N ALA A 5 -13.32 -3.10 -10.81
CA ALA A 5 -12.64 -2.08 -11.62
C ALA A 5 -12.25 -2.62 -13.01
N TRP A 6 -11.83 -3.89 -13.08
CA TRP A 6 -11.49 -4.56 -14.34
C TRP A 6 -12.69 -4.80 -15.25
N GLU A 7 -13.83 -5.19 -14.67
CA GLU A 7 -15.09 -5.34 -15.41
C GLU A 7 -15.61 -3.99 -15.90
N PHE A 8 -15.49 -2.93 -15.09
CA PHE A 8 -15.84 -1.57 -15.50
C PHE A 8 -14.95 -1.08 -16.65
N ALA A 9 -13.64 -1.29 -16.57
CA ALA A 9 -12.69 -0.93 -17.63
C ALA A 9 -13.04 -1.58 -18.97
N LYS A 10 -13.30 -2.90 -18.95
CA LYS A 10 -13.72 -3.65 -20.15
C LYS A 10 -15.01 -3.13 -20.77
N ASN A 11 -15.97 -2.72 -19.95
CA ASN A 11 -17.27 -2.25 -20.42
C ASN A 11 -17.24 -0.78 -20.92
N THR A 12 -16.24 0.00 -20.49
CA THR A 12 -16.12 1.43 -20.82
C THR A 12 -15.03 1.71 -21.85
N GLY A 13 -14.18 0.73 -22.16
CA GLY A 13 -13.04 0.90 -23.06
C GLY A 13 -11.88 1.69 -22.43
N LEU A 14 -11.88 1.85 -21.10
CA LEU A 14 -10.78 2.47 -20.37
C LEU A 14 -9.57 1.54 -20.37
N ASP A 15 -8.41 2.08 -20.75
CA ASP A 15 -7.13 1.43 -20.49
C ASP A 15 -6.84 1.61 -18.99
N VAL A 16 -6.66 0.51 -18.27
CA VAL A 16 -6.42 0.55 -16.83
C VAL A 16 -5.21 -0.32 -16.57
N VAL A 17 -4.27 0.19 -15.79
CA VAL A 17 -3.16 -0.60 -15.27
C VAL A 17 -3.24 -0.56 -13.74
N VAL A 18 -3.10 -1.74 -13.12
CA VAL A 18 -3.18 -1.89 -11.66
C VAL A 18 -1.77 -1.99 -11.10
N ILE A 19 -1.52 -1.22 -10.04
CA ILE A 19 -0.29 -1.31 -9.25
C ILE A 19 -0.64 -1.89 -7.89
N HIS A 20 -0.04 -3.02 -7.54
CA HIS A 20 -0.16 -3.64 -6.21
C HIS A 20 1.11 -3.41 -5.40
N PRO A 21 1.25 -2.28 -4.70
CA PRO A 21 2.35 -2.12 -3.76
C PRO A 21 2.17 -3.05 -2.56
N GLY A 22 3.28 -3.54 -2.02
CA GLY A 22 3.33 -4.23 -0.73
C GLY A 22 3.16 -3.26 0.45
N SER A 23 3.94 -3.47 1.51
CA SER A 23 3.95 -2.57 2.67
C SER A 23 4.60 -1.24 2.31
N VAL A 24 3.90 -0.11 2.44
CA VAL A 24 4.49 1.21 2.14
C VAL A 24 4.99 1.86 3.42
N LEU A 25 6.30 2.09 3.49
CA LEU A 25 7.00 2.66 4.64
C LEU A 25 7.65 4.00 4.28
N GLY A 26 7.73 4.94 5.21
CA GLY A 26 8.43 6.21 5.00
C GLY A 26 7.84 7.36 5.80
N PRO A 27 8.36 8.59 5.62
CA PRO A 27 7.86 9.78 6.32
C PRO A 27 6.35 9.95 6.12
N ILE A 28 5.65 10.24 7.22
CA ILE A 28 4.19 10.45 7.20
C ILE A 28 3.89 11.66 6.32
N ILE A 29 3.23 11.43 5.19
CA ILE A 29 2.88 12.50 4.25
C ILE A 29 1.69 13.33 4.76
N ILE A 30 0.77 12.73 5.53
CA ILE A 30 -0.39 13.41 6.13
C ILE A 30 -0.42 13.15 7.64
N PRO A 31 0.30 13.93 8.46
CA PRO A 31 0.22 13.81 9.92
C PRO A 31 -1.19 14.19 10.43
N PRO A 32 -1.75 13.48 11.42
CA PRO A 32 -1.20 12.34 12.18
C PRO A 32 -1.66 10.96 11.65
N LEU A 33 -2.15 10.87 10.41
CA LEU A 33 -2.74 9.65 9.88
C LEU A 33 -1.67 8.64 9.45
N LEU A 34 -1.56 7.54 10.19
CA LEU A 34 -0.71 6.41 9.86
C LEU A 34 -1.44 5.43 8.93
N ASN A 35 -0.71 4.86 7.97
CA ASN A 35 -1.22 3.73 7.18
C ASN A 35 -1.15 2.43 8.01
N ALA A 36 -1.90 1.41 7.59
CA ALA A 36 -1.99 0.15 8.33
C ALA A 36 -0.62 -0.51 8.61
N SER A 37 0.31 -0.47 7.65
CA SER A 37 1.67 -0.98 7.83
C SER A 37 2.47 -0.21 8.88
N MET A 38 2.32 1.12 8.96
CA MET A 38 2.97 1.95 9.97
C MET A 38 2.31 1.80 11.35
N ILE A 39 0.99 1.56 11.42
CA ILE A 39 0.29 1.24 12.68
C ILE A 39 0.80 -0.09 13.24
N MET A 40 0.96 -1.10 12.39
CA MET A 40 1.53 -2.40 12.79
C MET A 40 2.94 -2.23 13.37
N LEU A 41 3.80 -1.45 12.71
CA LEU A 41 5.14 -1.14 13.22
C LEU A 41 5.11 -0.33 14.52
N LEU A 42 4.20 0.63 14.65
CA LEU A 42 4.05 1.41 15.88
C LEU A 42 3.68 0.51 17.06
N LEU A 43 2.69 -0.37 16.90
CA LEU A 43 2.28 -1.31 17.94
C LEU A 43 3.43 -2.24 18.36
N LEU A 44 4.23 -2.71 17.40
CA LEU A 44 5.45 -3.48 17.69
C LEU A 44 6.46 -2.68 18.54
N LEU A 45 6.69 -1.40 18.19
CA LEU A 45 7.62 -0.53 18.90
C LEU A 45 7.11 -0.13 20.30
N GLU A 46 5.79 -0.06 20.50
CA GLU A 46 5.14 0.19 21.78
C GLU A 46 5.11 -1.06 22.69
N GLY A 47 5.66 -2.18 22.24
CA GLY A 47 5.77 -3.41 23.03
C GLY A 47 4.52 -4.28 23.00
N SER A 48 3.75 -4.25 21.90
CA SER A 48 2.61 -5.15 21.68
C SER A 48 3.04 -6.62 21.87
N THR A 49 2.20 -7.39 22.56
CA THR A 49 2.37 -8.83 22.81
C THR A 49 1.81 -9.69 21.68
N GLU A 50 1.25 -9.07 20.64
CA GLU A 50 0.76 -9.77 19.45
C GLU A 50 1.91 -10.43 18.68
N GLU A 51 1.82 -11.75 18.50
CA GLU A 51 2.85 -12.51 17.79
C GLU A 51 2.64 -12.45 16.28
N TYR A 52 3.55 -11.76 15.58
CA TYR A 52 3.62 -11.76 14.11
C TYR A 52 4.62 -12.82 13.63
N GLY A 53 4.31 -14.10 13.84
CA GLY A 53 5.16 -15.22 13.46
C GLY A 53 5.33 -15.37 11.94
N HIS A 54 6.58 -15.43 11.47
CA HIS A 54 6.95 -15.69 10.06
C HIS A 54 6.22 -14.80 9.02
N PHE A 55 6.00 -13.54 9.36
CA PHE A 55 5.29 -12.61 8.51
C PHE A 55 6.25 -11.69 7.76
N TYR A 56 6.26 -11.78 6.42
CA TYR A 56 7.01 -10.87 5.56
C TYR A 56 6.03 -10.06 4.72
N MET A 57 6.05 -8.74 4.88
CA MET A 57 5.35 -7.81 4.00
C MET A 57 6.41 -7.00 3.26
N GLY A 58 6.56 -7.24 1.94
CA GLY A 58 7.60 -6.61 1.12
C GLY A 58 7.58 -5.09 1.25
N PRO A 59 8.57 -4.46 1.90
CA PRO A 59 8.53 -3.04 2.18
C PRO A 59 8.96 -2.24 0.95
N ILE A 60 8.21 -1.19 0.63
CA ILE A 60 8.49 -0.23 -0.43
C ILE A 60 8.53 1.16 0.21
N HIS A 61 9.54 1.96 -0.13
CA HIS A 61 9.64 3.30 0.39
C HIS A 61 8.60 4.23 -0.26
N VAL A 62 7.97 5.12 0.51
CA VAL A 62 6.87 5.99 0.04
C VAL A 62 7.27 6.88 -1.16
N LYS A 63 8.55 7.29 -1.23
CA LYS A 63 9.06 8.07 -2.37
C LYS A 63 9.17 7.27 -3.66
N ASP A 64 9.24 5.94 -3.58
CA ASP A 64 9.34 5.05 -4.73
C ASP A 64 7.94 4.62 -5.23
N MET A 65 6.88 4.89 -4.45
CA MET A 65 5.50 4.68 -4.86
C MET A 65 5.02 5.74 -5.87
N ALA A 66 5.36 7.01 -5.65
CA ALA A 66 4.87 8.11 -6.47
C ALA A 66 5.31 8.03 -7.95
N PRO A 67 6.57 7.66 -8.28
CA PRO A 67 6.99 7.45 -9.66
C PRO A 67 6.20 6.34 -10.36
N CYS A 68 5.89 5.23 -9.69
CA CYS A 68 5.14 4.12 -10.28
C CYS A 68 3.75 4.55 -10.77
N SER A 69 3.08 5.46 -10.05
CA SER A 69 1.78 5.99 -10.45
C SER A 69 1.82 6.95 -11.65
N ASN A 70 3.00 7.47 -12.03
CA ASN A 70 3.13 8.42 -13.14
C ASN A 70 3.39 7.75 -14.50
N TYR A 71 3.68 6.45 -14.52
CA TYR A 71 3.87 5.65 -15.74
C TYR A 71 2.62 4.85 -16.13
N VAL A 72 1.53 5.04 -15.39
CA VAL A 72 0.28 4.32 -15.52
C VAL A 72 -0.84 5.37 -15.47
N ILE A 73 -1.37 5.68 -16.66
CA ILE A 73 -2.60 6.47 -16.88
C ILE A 73 -3.57 5.58 -17.63
#